data_AF-A0A960XY28-F1
#
_entry.id   AF-A0A960XY28-F1
#
_cell.length_a   1.000
_cell.length_b   1.000
_cell.length_c   1.000
_cell.angle_alpha   90.00
_cell.angle_beta   90.00
_cell.angle_gamma   90.00
#
_symmetry.space_group_name_H-M   'P 1'
#
loop_
_entity.id
_entity.type
_entity.pdbx_description
1 polymer ?
#
loop_
_entity_poly.entity_id
_entity_poly.type
_entity_poly.pdbx_seq_one_letter_code
_entity_poly.pdbx_strand_id
1 'polypeptide(L)'
;MGRIIAAISLSLFFFACAEQPDPALEKKYQETADQFCQAIVECLKEDLSEKLKDQPRKRDLFLQRMDQDLCRKGQYQKARGLQEQMDEGTILERYRSCTDALKASESCKSRLSLLKENPDCRSIHTTPEFP
;
A
#
# COMPACT_ATOMS: atom_id res chain seq x y z
N MET A 1 37.43 47.68 -15.41
CA MET A 1 36.22 47.51 -16.24
C MET A 1 36.35 46.12 -16.88
N GLY A 2 35.75 45.05 -16.36
CA GLY A 2 34.32 44.72 -16.33
C GLY A 2 33.99 43.87 -17.57
N ARG A 3 33.38 42.69 -17.57
CA ARG A 3 32.70 41.84 -16.57
C ARG A 3 32.84 40.39 -17.06
N ILE A 4 33.15 39.44 -16.18
CA ILE A 4 33.05 37.99 -16.47
C ILE A 4 31.58 37.62 -16.27
N ILE A 5 30.89 37.24 -17.34
CA ILE A 5 29.52 36.74 -17.27
C ILE A 5 29.60 35.26 -16.87
N ALA A 6 29.46 35.01 -15.57
CA ALA A 6 29.22 33.66 -15.07
C ALA A 6 27.79 33.26 -15.41
N ALA A 7 27.63 32.45 -16.47
CA ALA A 7 26.40 31.75 -16.75
C ALA A 7 26.23 30.66 -15.69
N ILE A 8 25.48 30.98 -14.63
CA ILE A 8 25.02 30.01 -13.65
C ILE A 8 23.96 29.16 -14.36
N SER A 9 24.37 28.01 -14.89
CA SER A 9 23.47 26.94 -15.30
C SER A 9 22.67 26.51 -14.08
N LEU A 10 21.46 27.04 -13.98
CA LEU A 10 20.45 26.60 -13.03
C LEU A 10 19.97 25.23 -13.49
N SER A 11 20.74 24.20 -13.15
CA SER A 11 20.33 22.81 -13.28
C SER A 11 19.10 22.61 -12.40
N LEU A 12 17.94 22.70 -13.04
CA LEU A 12 16.67 22.21 -12.52
C LEU A 12 16.86 20.74 -12.18
N PHE A 13 17.19 20.48 -10.91
CA PHE A 13 17.01 19.17 -10.31
C PHE A 13 15.51 18.89 -10.40
N PHE A 14 15.13 18.12 -11.44
CA PHE A 14 13.93 17.32 -11.43
C PHE A 14 14.07 16.34 -10.27
N PHE A 15 13.78 16.82 -9.05
CA PHE A 15 13.31 15.95 -7.99
C PHE A 15 12.08 15.27 -8.58
N ALA A 16 12.24 14.00 -8.96
CA ALA A 16 11.12 13.09 -9.07
C ALA A 16 10.50 13.04 -7.66
N CYS A 17 9.64 14.02 -7.37
CA CYS A 17 8.79 13.99 -6.20
C CYS A 17 7.98 12.71 -6.35
N ALA A 18 8.26 11.72 -5.49
CA ALA A 18 7.32 10.64 -5.28
C ALA A 18 5.98 11.31 -4.99
N GLU A 19 5.03 11.14 -5.92
CA GLU A 19 3.76 11.86 -5.89
C GLU A 19 3.09 11.53 -4.56
N GLN A 20 3.00 12.53 -3.67
CA GLN A 20 2.39 12.31 -2.37
C GLN A 20 0.90 12.00 -2.59
N PRO A 21 0.30 11.10 -1.80
CA PRO A 21 -1.11 10.80 -1.95
C PRO A 21 -1.93 12.07 -1.74
N ASP A 22 -3.01 12.22 -2.51
CA ASP A 22 -3.92 13.36 -2.39
C ASP A 22 -4.46 13.42 -0.95
N PRO A 23 -4.26 14.52 -0.19
CA PRO A 23 -4.74 14.64 1.18
C PRO A 23 -6.26 14.41 1.34
N ALA A 24 -7.06 14.73 0.31
CA ALA A 24 -8.50 14.47 0.32
C ALA A 24 -8.80 12.97 0.26
N LEU A 25 -8.01 12.22 -0.52
CA LEU A 25 -8.09 10.78 -0.63
C LEU A 25 -7.65 10.12 0.69
N GLU A 26 -6.52 10.55 1.25
CA GLU A 26 -6.03 10.02 2.54
C GLU A 26 -7.10 10.16 3.61
N LYS A 27 -7.60 11.38 3.84
CA LYS A 27 -8.65 11.66 4.84
C LYS A 27 -9.88 10.78 4.67
N LYS A 28 -10.24 10.49 3.41
CA LYS A 28 -11.44 9.72 3.07
C LYS A 28 -11.30 8.22 3.31
N TYR A 29 -10.12 7.67 3.06
CA TYR A 29 -9.86 6.22 3.17
C TYR A 29 -9.07 5.84 4.42
N GLN A 30 -8.59 6.81 5.22
CA GLN A 30 -7.70 6.59 6.35
C GLN A 30 -8.20 5.54 7.33
N GLU A 31 -9.43 5.68 7.82
CA GLU A 31 -9.98 4.74 8.81
C GLU A 31 -10.01 3.30 8.28
N THR A 32 -10.50 3.10 7.06
CA THR A 32 -10.59 1.76 6.48
C THR A 32 -9.21 1.20 6.16
N ALA A 33 -8.28 2.03 5.66
CA ALA A 33 -6.90 1.64 5.40
C ALA A 33 -6.17 1.24 6.70
N ASP A 34 -6.38 1.98 7.78
CA ASP A 34 -5.83 1.65 9.10
C ASP A 34 -6.33 0.29 9.59
N GLN A 35 -7.64 0.07 9.54
CA GLN A 35 -8.23 -1.19 9.98
C GLN A 35 -7.80 -2.37 9.10
N PHE A 36 -7.72 -2.18 7.79
CA PHE A 36 -7.21 -3.19 6.85
C PHE A 36 -5.76 -3.58 7.18
N CYS A 37 -4.88 -2.58 7.31
CA CYS A 37 -3.46 -2.80 7.55
C CYS A 37 -3.19 -3.42 8.92
N GLN A 38 -3.95 -3.05 9.95
CA GLN A 38 -3.91 -3.71 11.26
C GLN A 38 -4.31 -5.19 11.18
N ALA A 39 -5.27 -5.53 10.32
CA ALA A 39 -5.75 -6.90 10.19
C ALA A 39 -4.76 -7.82 9.43
N ILE A 40 -3.92 -7.29 8.55
CA ILE A 40 -3.19 -8.12 7.57
C ILE A 40 -1.66 -8.05 7.64
N VAL A 41 -1.06 -6.94 8.07
CA VAL A 41 0.40 -6.73 7.97
C VAL A 41 1.20 -7.80 8.72
N GLU A 42 0.82 -8.14 9.95
CA GLU A 42 1.54 -9.18 10.71
C GLU A 42 1.39 -10.56 10.07
N CYS A 43 0.22 -10.88 9.54
CA CYS A 43 0.01 -12.12 8.80
C CYS A 43 0.85 -12.21 7.53
N LEU A 44 1.03 -11.09 6.82
CA LEU A 44 1.90 -11.02 5.64
C LEU A 44 3.37 -11.18 6.00
N LYS A 45 3.81 -10.60 7.13
CA LYS A 45 5.17 -10.80 7.65
C LYS A 45 5.43 -12.26 8.02
N GLU A 46 4.48 -12.92 8.67
CA GLU A 46 4.57 -14.35 9.01
C GLU A 46 4.69 -15.20 7.73
N ASP A 47 3.79 -15.01 6.77
CA ASP A 47 3.81 -15.76 5.49
C ASP A 47 5.10 -15.52 4.69
N LEU A 48 5.59 -14.28 4.66
CA LEU A 48 6.85 -13.96 4.03
C LEU A 48 8.04 -14.61 4.76
N SER A 49 8.03 -14.60 6.09
CA SER A 49 9.08 -15.19 6.91
C SER A 49 9.25 -16.68 6.63
N GLU A 50 8.13 -17.39 6.52
CA GLU A 50 8.10 -18.82 6.17
C GLU A 50 8.55 -19.07 4.73
N LYS A 51 8.05 -18.28 3.76
CA LYS A 51 8.41 -18.42 2.34
C LYS A 51 9.87 -18.16 2.04
N LEU A 52 10.51 -17.27 2.82
CA LEU A 52 11.90 -16.88 2.64
C LEU A 52 12.83 -17.42 3.72
N LYS A 53 12.42 -18.48 4.45
CA LYS A 53 13.22 -19.08 5.52
C LYS A 53 14.64 -19.49 5.09
N ASP A 54 14.78 -19.94 3.84
CA ASP A 54 16.06 -20.36 3.26
C ASP A 54 16.89 -19.19 2.68
N GLN A 55 16.35 -17.97 2.71
CA GLN A 55 16.97 -16.74 2.19
C GLN A 55 16.93 -15.62 3.24
N PRO A 56 17.61 -15.77 4.39
CA PRO A 56 17.44 -14.88 5.55
C PRO A 56 17.76 -13.41 5.24
N ARG A 57 18.83 -13.14 4.47
CA ARG A 57 19.16 -11.75 4.06
C ARG A 57 18.05 -11.09 3.25
N LYS A 58 17.40 -11.84 2.35
CA LYS A 58 16.30 -11.34 1.52
C LYS A 58 15.05 -11.15 2.38
N ARG A 59 14.72 -12.14 3.21
CA ARG A 59 13.62 -12.05 4.18
C ARG A 59 13.72 -10.79 5.04
N ASP A 60 14.87 -10.59 5.68
CA ASP A 60 15.06 -9.48 6.61
C ASP A 60 14.93 -8.12 5.90
N LEU A 61 15.44 -8.00 4.67
CA LEU A 61 15.28 -6.80 3.85
C LEU A 61 13.81 -6.45 3.61
N PHE A 62 12.98 -7.45 3.30
CA PHE A 62 11.56 -7.23 3.08
C PHE A 62 10.83 -6.93 4.38
N LEU A 63 11.04 -7.72 5.43
CA LEU A 63 10.40 -7.53 6.74
C LEU A 63 10.67 -6.14 7.31
N GLN A 64 11.88 -5.59 7.12
CA GLN A 64 12.23 -4.22 7.55
C GLN A 64 11.42 -3.13 6.86
N ARG A 65 10.89 -3.39 5.66
CA ARG A 65 10.10 -2.42 4.88
C ARG A 65 8.61 -2.61 5.06
N MET A 66 8.18 -3.78 5.51
CA MET A 66 6.77 -4.10 5.71
C MET A 66 6.28 -3.48 7.02
N ASP A 67 5.66 -2.32 6.93
CA ASP A 67 5.03 -1.66 8.08
C ASP A 67 3.63 -1.13 7.75
N GLN A 68 2.98 -0.60 8.78
CA GLN A 68 1.63 -0.05 8.67
C GLN A 68 1.59 1.18 7.74
N ASP A 69 2.66 1.99 7.71
CA ASP A 69 2.75 3.18 6.86
C ASP A 69 2.84 2.81 5.38
N LEU A 70 3.68 1.83 5.04
CA LEU A 70 3.80 1.32 3.68
C LEU A 70 2.49 0.69 3.23
N CYS A 71 1.85 -0.09 4.10
CA CYS A 71 0.54 -0.67 3.81
C CYS A 71 -0.49 0.43 3.52
N ARG A 72 -0.65 1.44 4.38
CA ARG A 72 -1.57 2.57 4.17
C ARG A 72 -1.33 3.28 2.85
N LYS A 73 -0.07 3.63 2.57
CA LYS A 73 0.32 4.29 1.31
C LYS A 73 -0.07 3.44 0.11
N GLY A 74 0.15 2.13 0.19
CA GLY A 74 -0.31 1.17 -0.83
C GLY A 74 -1.83 1.19 -1.01
N GLN A 75 -2.61 1.23 0.08
CA GLN A 75 -4.07 1.33 0.00
C GLN A 75 -4.53 2.64 -0.65
N TYR A 76 -3.89 3.78 -0.35
CA TYR A 76 -4.25 5.05 -1.00
C TYR A 76 -3.93 5.06 -2.49
N GLN A 77 -2.77 4.52 -2.88
CA GLN A 77 -2.41 4.37 -4.28
C GLN A 77 -3.40 3.48 -5.03
N LYS A 78 -3.85 2.39 -4.41
CA LYS A 78 -4.88 1.50 -4.96
C LYS A 78 -6.23 2.21 -5.09
N ALA A 79 -6.68 2.89 -4.04
CA ALA A 79 -7.94 3.65 -4.06
C ALA A 79 -7.95 4.69 -5.19
N ARG A 80 -6.82 5.39 -5.40
CA ARG A 80 -6.65 6.33 -6.53
C ARG A 80 -6.78 5.63 -7.88
N GLY A 81 -6.10 4.51 -8.09
CA GLY A 81 -6.18 3.76 -9.35
C GLY A 81 -7.58 3.20 -9.63
N LEU A 82 -8.34 2.86 -8.59
CA LEU A 82 -9.71 2.34 -8.71
C LEU A 82 -10.73 3.44 -9.04
N GLN A 83 -10.49 4.70 -8.65
CA GLN A 83 -11.38 5.82 -8.98
C GLN A 83 -11.52 6.06 -10.48
N GLU A 84 -10.57 5.58 -11.30
CA GLU A 84 -10.66 5.64 -12.76
C GLU A 84 -11.58 4.56 -13.36
N GLN A 85 -11.91 3.52 -12.59
CA GLN A 85 -12.55 2.30 -13.08
C GLN A 85 -13.89 2.00 -12.40
N MET A 86 -14.16 2.63 -11.25
CA MET A 86 -15.28 2.29 -10.38
C MET A 86 -15.88 3.53 -9.74
N ASP A 87 -17.19 3.49 -9.55
CA ASP A 87 -17.89 4.51 -8.77
C ASP A 87 -17.36 4.53 -7.33
N GLU A 88 -17.19 5.73 -6.83
CA GLU A 88 -16.54 5.98 -5.55
C GLU A 88 -17.19 5.28 -4.35
N GLY A 89 -18.53 5.28 -4.28
CA GLY A 89 -19.28 4.61 -3.19
C GLY A 89 -18.99 3.11 -3.16
N THR A 90 -18.89 2.49 -4.33
CA THR A 90 -18.60 1.07 -4.51
C THR A 90 -17.20 0.71 -4.01
N ILE A 91 -16.21 1.59 -4.21
CA ILE A 91 -14.83 1.35 -3.74
C ILE A 91 -14.81 1.28 -2.20
N LEU A 92 -15.40 2.28 -1.53
CA LEU A 92 -15.38 2.35 -0.07
C LEU A 92 -16.14 1.17 0.56
N GLU A 93 -17.27 0.78 -0.02
CA GLU A 93 -18.03 -0.41 0.41
C GLU A 93 -17.19 -1.68 0.31
N ARG A 94 -16.49 -1.90 -0.81
CA ARG A 94 -15.62 -3.07 -1.00
C ARG A 94 -14.46 -3.09 -0.02
N TYR A 95 -13.85 -1.93 0.23
CA TYR A 95 -12.80 -1.78 1.25
C TYR A 95 -13.31 -2.16 2.64
N ARG A 96 -14.51 -1.70 3.03
CA ARG A 96 -15.12 -2.05 4.32
C ARG A 96 -15.44 -3.53 4.42
N SER A 97 -16.14 -4.08 3.43
CA SER A 97 -16.51 -5.50 3.39
C SER A 97 -15.29 -6.42 3.45
N CYS A 98 -14.23 -6.10 2.70
CA CYS A 98 -12.98 -6.85 2.78
C CYS A 98 -12.35 -6.75 4.18
N THR A 99 -12.24 -5.54 4.72
CA THR A 99 -11.64 -5.29 6.03
C THR A 99 -12.37 -6.03 7.15
N ASP A 100 -13.70 -6.01 7.13
CA ASP A 100 -14.53 -6.72 8.12
C ASP A 100 -14.35 -8.24 8.00
N ALA A 101 -14.28 -8.78 6.79
CA ALA A 101 -13.99 -10.20 6.58
C ALA A 101 -12.61 -10.59 7.13
N LEU A 102 -11.58 -9.76 6.90
CA LEU A 102 -10.24 -10.00 7.44
C LEU A 102 -10.21 -9.93 8.97
N LYS A 103 -10.92 -8.98 9.58
CA LYS A 103 -11.01 -8.83 11.04
C LYS A 103 -11.78 -9.97 11.69
N ALA A 104 -12.83 -10.47 11.05
CA ALA A 104 -13.65 -11.57 11.56
C ALA A 104 -12.93 -12.92 11.55
N SER A 105 -11.92 -13.09 10.70
CA SER A 105 -11.11 -14.31 10.65
C SER A 105 -10.12 -14.37 11.81
N GLU A 106 -10.02 -15.50 12.51
CA GLU A 106 -9.15 -15.63 13.69
C GLU A 106 -7.69 -15.96 13.37
N SER A 107 -7.43 -16.67 12.28
CA SER A 107 -6.07 -17.14 11.92
C SER A 107 -5.46 -16.36 10.76
N CYS A 108 -4.14 -16.20 10.76
CA CYS A 108 -3.42 -15.56 9.66
C CYS A 108 -3.56 -16.33 8.34
N LYS A 109 -3.58 -17.66 8.38
CA LYS A 109 -3.84 -18.49 7.20
C LYS A 109 -5.19 -18.17 6.57
N SER A 110 -6.24 -18.05 7.39
CA SER A 110 -7.58 -17.73 6.93
C SER A 110 -7.67 -16.29 6.40
N ARG A 111 -7.03 -15.30 7.06
CA ARG A 111 -6.95 -13.92 6.58
C ARG A 111 -6.29 -13.83 5.20
N LEU A 112 -5.17 -14.53 5.00
CA LEU A 112 -4.45 -14.55 3.74
C LEU A 112 -5.21 -15.29 2.62
N SER A 113 -6.01 -16.29 2.95
CA SER A 113 -6.93 -16.94 2.00
C SER A 113 -8.05 -15.96 1.60
N LEU A 114 -8.69 -15.30 2.57
CA LEU A 114 -9.70 -14.28 2.31
C LEU A 114 -9.19 -13.14 1.43
N LEU A 115 -7.97 -12.65 1.68
CA LEU A 115 -7.36 -11.60 0.86
C LEU A 115 -7.32 -11.96 -0.64
N LYS A 116 -7.16 -13.25 -0.97
CA LYS A 116 -7.07 -13.75 -2.36
C LYS A 116 -8.42 -14.18 -2.93
N GLU A 117 -9.27 -14.74 -2.08
CA GLU A 117 -10.48 -15.47 -2.49
C GLU A 117 -11.75 -14.64 -2.35
N ASN A 118 -11.80 -13.73 -1.37
CA ASN A 118 -12.94 -12.86 -1.16
C ASN A 118 -13.08 -11.88 -2.35
N PRO A 119 -14.25 -11.82 -3.03
CA PRO A 119 -14.44 -10.97 -4.20
C PRO A 119 -14.19 -9.48 -3.94
N ASP A 120 -14.55 -8.99 -2.75
CA ASP A 120 -14.36 -7.59 -2.39
C ASP A 120 -12.88 -7.29 -2.17
N CYS A 121 -12.16 -8.16 -1.46
CA CYS A 121 -10.71 -8.05 -1.33
C CYS A 121 -10.01 -8.13 -2.69
N ARG A 122 -10.40 -9.07 -3.56
CA ARG A 122 -9.82 -9.21 -4.89
C ARG A 122 -10.05 -7.98 -5.76
N SER A 123 -11.25 -7.39 -5.68
CA SER A 123 -11.62 -6.21 -6.47
C SER A 123 -10.81 -4.97 -6.13
N ILE A 124 -10.28 -4.88 -4.91
CA ILE A 124 -9.39 -3.79 -4.48
C ILE A 124 -7.91 -4.19 -4.48
N HIS A 125 -7.63 -5.49 -4.62
CA HIS A 125 -6.28 -6.04 -4.70
C HIS A 125 -5.83 -6.14 -6.17
N THR A 126 -5.35 -5.04 -6.71
CA THR A 126 -4.66 -5.04 -8.01
C THR A 126 -3.17 -4.77 -7.79
N THR A 127 -2.31 -5.75 -8.15
CA THR A 127 -0.83 -5.76 -8.00
C THR A 127 -0.32 -6.19 -6.60
N PRO A 128 0.77 -7.00 -6.52
CA PRO A 128 1.30 -7.53 -5.25
C PRO A 128 1.63 -6.42 -4.25
N GLU A 129 1.25 -6.65 -2.99
CA GLU A 129 1.39 -5.70 -1.89
C GLU A 129 2.84 -5.42 -1.49
N PHE A 130 3.79 -6.21 -2.01
CA PHE A 130 5.22 -6.06 -1.81
C PHE A 130 5.97 -6.42 -3.12
N PRO A 131 7.05 -5.69 -3.47
CA PRO A 131 7.89 -6.03 -4.61
C PRO A 131 8.60 -7.38 -4.48
#